data_AF-A0AAD5X0M7-F1
#
_entry.id   AF-A0AAD5X0M7-F1
#
_cell.length_a   1.000
_cell.length_b   1.000
_cell.length_c   1.000
_cell.angle_alpha   90.00
_cell.angle_beta   90.00
_cell.angle_gamma   90.00
#
_symmetry.space_group_name_H-M   'P 1'
#
loop_
_entity.id
_entity.type
_entity.pdbx_description
1 polymer ?
#
loop_
_entity_poly.entity_id
_entity_poly.type
_entity_poly.pdbx_seq_one_letter_code
_entity_poly.pdbx_strand_id
1 'polypeptide(L)'
;MAFSYSLQPYDMTRLNHAEFHQLREFFSRPRTSRRGSTRARNAQTISKSCERISGYLGWLKESGRKKHPSFADFKDVDIFLDKYVDGYLIHIRSLSHGSVANAITAAIDVLKVLQAQSENVFSECNEISRLKNRRNKEQTLAERERQTSVHDDGTTILWEQRLIVDRLWKETDGQPDVSPLLAKEVQRYTALAFYSAVPPSRSKEIRLITDRVLTEAESKKCMQNHIALIHGRHVLVVSDYKNRHSNGLRDAIELPADRDMIVKYIAYLMLPAVRAHINSGKQHGFLFCKRNGDPFENAGEWSMFLASLVNKHTGIPNVSSNALRHAFTTHVESAPDAGDRILLRESTAYAMRHTIRVQQQTYNNASPIERKRKAVEFAGQAFKRIVCANGLPAVESREFTVPIGALVGMRLSTGDPGFGKVIRVEGDDILTLLLVPDVREQEVDGPQRAYVADLSTLMRKASDEIIYPVDGIYNSEKGFYELFTRLDEVDRLLK
;
A
#
# COMPACT_ATOMS: atom_id res chain seq x y z
N MET A 1 15.35 -34.53 -12.99
CA MET A 1 13.89 -34.62 -13.26
C MET A 1 13.22 -33.45 -12.60
N ALA A 2 12.55 -32.58 -13.37
CA ALA A 2 11.74 -31.50 -12.83
C ALA A 2 10.39 -32.10 -12.41
N PHE A 3 10.22 -32.34 -11.12
CA PHE A 3 8.97 -32.82 -10.55
C PHE A 3 7.87 -31.77 -10.73
N SER A 4 6.62 -32.19 -10.97
CA SER A 4 5.51 -31.27 -11.13
C SER A 4 4.96 -30.94 -9.76
N TYR A 5 5.56 -29.93 -9.14
CA TYR A 5 5.59 -29.68 -7.69
C TYR A 5 4.28 -29.37 -6.96
N SER A 6 3.13 -29.44 -7.64
CA SER A 6 1.81 -29.27 -7.03
C SER A 6 0.99 -30.54 -7.22
N LEU A 7 0.12 -30.84 -6.26
CA LEU A 7 -0.86 -31.91 -6.43
C LEU A 7 -1.70 -31.61 -7.67
N GLN A 8 -1.51 -32.41 -8.72
CA GLN A 8 -2.14 -32.17 -10.00
C GLN A 8 -3.64 -32.47 -9.93
N PRO A 9 -4.48 -31.85 -10.80
CA PRO A 9 -5.92 -32.11 -10.79
C PRO A 9 -6.27 -33.60 -10.92
N TYR A 10 -5.51 -34.37 -11.70
CA TYR A 10 -5.70 -35.81 -11.86
C TYR A 10 -5.22 -36.63 -10.65
N ASP A 11 -4.39 -36.04 -9.78
CA ASP A 11 -3.88 -36.64 -8.57
C ASP A 11 -4.76 -36.34 -7.34
N MET A 12 -5.70 -35.40 -7.47
CA MET A 12 -6.61 -35.02 -6.41
C MET A 12 -7.63 -36.12 -6.16
N THR A 13 -7.69 -36.59 -4.92
CA THR A 13 -8.74 -37.49 -4.47
C THR A 13 -10.05 -36.73 -4.26
N ARG A 14 -11.18 -37.45 -4.18
CA ARG A 14 -12.47 -36.85 -3.79
C ARG A 14 -12.38 -36.11 -2.45
N LEU A 15 -11.57 -36.61 -1.51
CA LEU A 15 -11.30 -35.96 -0.23
C LEU A 15 -10.63 -34.60 -0.44
N ASN A 16 -9.58 -34.52 -1.28
CA ASN A 16 -8.91 -33.25 -1.54
C ASN A 16 -9.85 -32.21 -2.15
N HIS A 17 -10.70 -32.61 -3.09
CA HIS A 17 -11.69 -31.70 -3.66
C HIS A 17 -12.63 -31.13 -2.58
N ALA A 18 -13.12 -31.96 -1.67
CA ALA A 18 -13.95 -31.54 -0.55
C ALA A 18 -13.19 -30.61 0.42
N GLU A 19 -11.95 -30.94 0.77
CA GLU A 19 -11.10 -30.14 1.66
C GLU A 19 -10.79 -28.75 1.07
N PHE A 20 -10.44 -28.67 -0.21
CA PHE A 20 -10.22 -27.38 -0.89
C PHE A 20 -11.52 -26.57 -1.05
N HIS A 21 -12.65 -27.23 -1.28
CA HIS A 21 -13.95 -26.56 -1.29
C HIS A 21 -14.24 -25.95 0.09
N GLN A 22 -14.06 -26.72 1.15
CA GLN A 22 -14.28 -26.27 2.52
C GLN A 22 -13.35 -25.12 2.92
N LEU A 23 -12.08 -25.16 2.51
CA LEU A 23 -11.15 -24.03 2.71
C LEU A 23 -11.69 -22.73 2.08
N ARG A 24 -12.16 -22.82 0.83
CA ARG A 24 -12.73 -21.67 0.11
C ARG A 24 -13.97 -21.16 0.82
N GLU A 25 -14.90 -22.05 1.15
CA GLU A 25 -16.13 -21.70 1.85
C GLU A 25 -15.83 -21.03 3.19
N PHE A 26 -14.95 -21.64 4.00
CA PHE A 26 -14.52 -21.11 5.28
C PHE A 26 -14.00 -19.68 5.11
N PHE A 27 -13.05 -19.40 4.21
CA PHE A 27 -12.44 -18.07 4.06
C PHE A 27 -13.24 -17.05 3.24
N SER A 28 -14.25 -17.49 2.49
CA SER A 28 -15.14 -16.61 1.71
C SER A 28 -16.25 -15.94 2.52
N ARG A 29 -16.56 -16.43 3.73
CA ARG A 29 -17.62 -15.88 4.59
C ARG A 29 -17.07 -14.90 5.66
N PRO A 30 -17.74 -13.74 5.90
CA PRO A 30 -17.50 -12.87 7.06
C PRO A 30 -17.71 -13.65 8.38
N ARG A 31 -17.04 -13.25 9.47
CA ARG A 31 -16.84 -14.16 10.62
C ARG A 31 -18.07 -14.42 11.50
N THR A 32 -18.11 -15.66 11.97
CA THR A 32 -18.64 -16.12 13.27
C THR A 32 -17.57 -15.95 14.38
N SER A 33 -18.02 -15.88 15.64
CA SER A 33 -17.25 -15.56 16.87
C SER A 33 -15.90 -16.27 17.04
N ARG A 34 -15.76 -17.51 16.56
CA ARG A 34 -14.58 -18.38 16.81
C ARG A 34 -13.26 -17.86 16.22
N ARG A 35 -13.34 -16.92 15.28
CA ARG A 35 -12.28 -16.75 14.31
C ARG A 35 -11.50 -15.45 14.71
N GLY A 36 -12.10 -14.31 15.08
CA GLY A 36 -11.44 -13.03 15.50
C GLY A 36 -10.99 -12.00 14.41
N SER A 37 -11.71 -11.83 13.29
CA SER A 37 -11.41 -10.96 12.10
C SER A 37 -12.68 -10.89 11.27
N THR A 38 -13.29 -9.73 11.24
CA THR A 38 -14.67 -9.52 10.77
C THR A 38 -14.87 -9.71 9.26
N ARG A 39 -13.80 -9.78 8.45
CA ARG A 39 -13.90 -9.71 6.97
C ARG A 39 -13.64 -11.04 6.25
N ALA A 40 -14.43 -11.28 5.20
CA ALA A 40 -14.16 -12.31 4.20
C ALA A 40 -12.82 -12.04 3.49
N ARG A 41 -12.09 -13.10 3.13
CA ARG A 41 -10.86 -12.95 2.35
C ARG A 41 -11.17 -12.84 0.86
N ASN A 42 -10.38 -12.02 0.16
CA ASN A 42 -10.42 -11.94 -1.30
C ASN A 42 -10.11 -13.31 -1.93
N ALA A 43 -10.88 -13.68 -2.97
CA ALA A 43 -10.71 -14.89 -3.76
C ALA A 43 -9.27 -15.13 -4.24
N GLN A 44 -8.54 -14.07 -4.63
CA GLN A 44 -7.15 -14.20 -5.07
C GLN A 44 -6.22 -14.65 -3.93
N THR A 45 -6.45 -14.17 -2.72
CA THR A 45 -5.70 -14.61 -1.53
C THR A 45 -5.98 -16.07 -1.22
N ILE A 46 -7.24 -16.49 -1.34
CA ILE A 46 -7.66 -17.89 -1.14
C ILE A 46 -7.00 -18.78 -2.20
N SER A 47 -7.01 -18.37 -3.47
CA SER A 47 -6.37 -19.11 -4.57
C SER A 47 -4.88 -19.32 -4.33
N LYS A 48 -4.15 -18.28 -3.91
CA LYS A 48 -2.71 -18.40 -3.57
C LYS A 48 -2.47 -19.31 -2.36
N SER A 49 -3.39 -19.35 -1.41
CA SER A 49 -3.32 -20.30 -0.30
C SER A 49 -3.50 -21.73 -0.81
N CYS A 50 -4.49 -21.97 -1.68
CA CYS A 50 -4.75 -23.28 -2.28
C CYS A 50 -3.55 -23.80 -3.09
N GLU A 51 -2.90 -22.93 -3.86
CA GLU A 51 -1.69 -23.26 -4.63
C GLU A 51 -0.56 -23.77 -3.72
N ARG A 52 -0.29 -23.06 -2.63
CA ARG A 52 0.76 -23.44 -1.67
C ARG A 52 0.44 -24.72 -0.92
N ILE A 53 -0.83 -24.92 -0.55
CA ILE A 53 -1.30 -26.16 0.07
C ILE A 53 -1.11 -27.33 -0.88
N SER A 54 -1.51 -27.14 -2.15
CA SER A 54 -1.31 -28.15 -3.20
C SER A 54 0.17 -28.45 -3.40
N GLY A 55 1.06 -27.47 -3.21
CA GLY A 55 2.51 -27.66 -3.24
C GLY A 55 3.03 -28.66 -2.19
N TYR A 56 2.56 -28.55 -0.94
CA TYR A 56 2.95 -29.50 0.11
C TYR A 56 2.37 -30.89 -0.12
N LEU A 57 1.08 -30.98 -0.48
CA LEU A 57 0.43 -32.26 -0.76
C LEU A 57 1.08 -32.96 -1.96
N GLY A 58 1.40 -32.22 -3.02
CA GLY A 58 2.16 -32.73 -4.16
C GLY A 58 3.51 -33.28 -3.74
N TRP A 59 4.26 -32.52 -2.95
CA TRP A 59 5.55 -32.96 -2.40
C TRP A 59 5.45 -34.24 -1.57
N LEU A 60 4.43 -34.39 -0.71
CA LEU A 60 4.20 -35.62 0.06
C LEU A 60 3.97 -36.83 -0.83
N LYS A 61 3.25 -36.65 -1.94
CA LYS A 61 2.99 -37.70 -2.93
C LYS A 61 4.24 -38.07 -3.71
N GLU A 62 4.89 -37.08 -4.31
CA GLU A 62 6.05 -37.28 -5.19
C GLU A 62 7.28 -37.80 -4.42
N SER A 63 7.44 -37.41 -3.15
CA SER A 63 8.50 -37.94 -2.30
C SER A 63 8.23 -39.36 -1.76
N GLY A 64 7.11 -39.98 -2.15
CA GLY A 64 6.73 -41.32 -1.70
C GLY A 64 6.31 -41.40 -0.23
N ARG A 65 6.18 -40.27 0.47
CA ARG A 65 5.83 -40.21 1.90
C ARG A 65 4.37 -40.58 2.14
N LYS A 66 3.48 -40.20 1.23
CA LYS A 66 2.04 -40.50 1.31
C LYS A 66 1.47 -40.76 -0.07
N LYS A 67 0.79 -41.91 -0.24
CA LYS A 67 0.07 -42.22 -1.50
C LYS A 67 -1.15 -41.32 -1.72
N HIS A 68 -1.84 -40.97 -0.64
CA HIS A 68 -3.05 -40.14 -0.65
C HIS A 68 -2.93 -39.03 0.41
N PRO A 69 -2.18 -37.95 0.11
CA PRO A 69 -2.02 -36.83 1.03
C PRO A 69 -3.34 -36.04 1.17
N SER A 70 -3.55 -35.45 2.34
CA SER A 70 -4.78 -34.77 2.76
C SER A 70 -4.47 -33.58 3.67
N PHE A 71 -5.47 -32.79 4.03
CA PHE A 71 -5.26 -31.68 4.97
C PHE A 71 -4.82 -32.17 6.36
N ALA A 72 -5.20 -33.39 6.76
CA ALA A 72 -4.79 -33.97 8.03
C ALA A 72 -3.26 -34.11 8.17
N ASP A 73 -2.53 -34.25 7.06
CA ASP A 73 -1.08 -34.37 7.07
C ASP A 73 -0.37 -33.07 7.53
N PHE A 74 -1.06 -31.92 7.53
CA PHE A 74 -0.52 -30.69 8.12
C PHE A 74 -0.45 -30.71 9.65
N LYS A 75 -1.07 -31.69 10.31
CA LYS A 75 -0.94 -31.89 11.76
C LYS A 75 0.46 -32.37 12.15
N ASP A 76 1.18 -33.03 11.23
CA ASP A 76 2.58 -33.39 11.42
C ASP A 76 3.47 -32.17 11.14
N VAL A 77 3.53 -31.29 12.14
CA VAL A 77 4.27 -30.02 12.06
C VAL A 77 5.76 -30.25 11.85
N ASP A 78 6.32 -31.35 12.37
CA ASP A 78 7.74 -31.65 12.27
C ASP A 78 8.10 -32.06 10.85
N ILE A 79 7.30 -32.91 10.20
CA ILE A 79 7.48 -33.19 8.77
C ILE A 79 7.31 -31.93 7.93
N PHE A 80 6.29 -31.12 8.22
CA PHE A 80 6.05 -29.89 7.46
C PHE A 80 7.20 -28.88 7.61
N LEU A 81 7.68 -28.62 8.82
CA LEU A 81 8.74 -27.63 9.05
C LEU A 81 10.11 -28.17 8.64
N ASP A 82 10.51 -29.34 9.13
CA ASP A 82 11.91 -29.78 8.98
C ASP A 82 12.18 -30.33 7.58
N LYS A 83 11.23 -31.11 7.04
CA LYS A 83 11.44 -31.80 5.76
C LYS A 83 10.96 -30.97 4.59
N TYR A 84 9.79 -30.35 4.69
CA TYR A 84 9.26 -29.56 3.60
C TYR A 84 9.77 -28.11 3.62
N VAL A 85 9.63 -27.39 4.72
CA VAL A 85 10.08 -25.98 4.76
C VAL A 85 11.60 -25.87 4.72
N ASP A 86 12.31 -26.43 5.70
CA ASP A 86 13.76 -26.29 5.79
C ASP A 86 14.45 -27.14 4.71
N GLY A 87 14.17 -28.44 4.68
CA GLY A 87 14.79 -29.36 3.72
C GLY A 87 14.48 -29.05 2.25
N TYR A 88 13.23 -28.71 1.92
CA TYR A 88 12.81 -28.60 0.52
C TYR A 88 12.62 -27.16 0.04
N LEU A 89 11.85 -26.32 0.72
CA LEU A 89 11.59 -24.95 0.27
C LEU A 89 12.82 -24.05 0.39
N ILE A 90 13.57 -24.17 1.48
CA ILE A 90 14.77 -23.37 1.72
C ILE A 90 15.97 -23.99 1.02
N HIS A 91 16.33 -25.24 1.32
CA HIS A 91 17.58 -25.81 0.81
C HIS A 91 17.52 -26.26 -0.65
N ILE A 92 16.46 -26.94 -1.09
CA ILE A 92 16.37 -27.46 -2.47
C ILE A 92 15.83 -26.40 -3.44
N ARG A 93 14.82 -25.64 -3.03
CA ARG A 93 14.12 -24.68 -3.89
C ARG A 93 14.65 -23.25 -3.76
N SER A 94 15.47 -22.97 -2.75
CA SER A 94 16.06 -21.65 -2.49
C SER A 94 15.03 -20.52 -2.54
N LEU A 95 13.84 -20.77 -1.96
CA LEU A 95 12.79 -19.75 -1.93
C LEU A 95 13.13 -18.64 -0.94
N SER A 96 12.78 -17.40 -1.29
CA SER A 96 12.92 -16.26 -0.37
C SER A 96 12.17 -16.48 0.94
N HIS A 97 12.66 -15.89 2.03
CA HIS A 97 12.01 -15.95 3.35
C HIS A 97 10.55 -15.47 3.30
N GLY A 98 10.23 -14.50 2.44
CA GLY A 98 8.86 -14.03 2.22
C GLY A 98 7.95 -15.09 1.58
N SER A 99 8.46 -15.87 0.62
CA SER A 99 7.73 -16.99 0.02
C SER A 99 7.54 -18.14 1.01
N VAL A 100 8.54 -18.43 1.84
CA VAL A 100 8.47 -19.45 2.89
C VAL A 100 7.43 -19.07 3.95
N ALA A 101 7.45 -17.84 4.46
CA ALA A 101 6.45 -17.34 5.41
C ALA A 101 5.01 -17.47 4.87
N ASN A 102 4.84 -17.25 3.56
CA ASN A 102 3.56 -17.39 2.88
C ASN A 102 3.09 -18.86 2.78
N ALA A 103 4.01 -19.81 2.60
CA ALA A 103 3.71 -21.25 2.63
C ALA A 103 3.28 -21.69 4.04
N ILE A 104 4.00 -21.26 5.07
CA ILE A 104 3.63 -21.53 6.48
C ILE A 104 2.27 -20.90 6.83
N THR A 105 1.97 -19.71 6.30
CA THR A 105 0.65 -19.08 6.48
C THR A 105 -0.48 -19.93 5.89
N ALA A 106 -0.25 -20.56 4.74
CA ALA A 106 -1.23 -21.45 4.12
C ALA A 106 -1.43 -22.75 4.95
N ALA A 107 -0.37 -23.28 5.55
CA ALA A 107 -0.47 -24.40 6.50
C ALA A 107 -1.30 -24.03 7.75
N ILE A 108 -1.08 -22.83 8.32
CA ILE A 108 -1.89 -22.33 9.43
C ILE A 108 -3.38 -22.22 9.03
N ASP A 109 -3.67 -21.83 7.78
CA ASP A 109 -5.04 -21.75 7.28
C ASP A 109 -5.72 -23.12 7.23
N VAL A 110 -4.98 -24.18 6.83
CA VAL A 110 -5.46 -25.57 6.87
C VAL A 110 -5.79 -25.98 8.29
N LEU A 111 -4.87 -25.78 9.25
CA LEU A 111 -5.09 -26.15 10.64
C LEU A 111 -6.30 -25.43 11.25
N LYS A 112 -6.56 -24.17 10.86
CA LYS A 112 -7.77 -23.45 11.28
C LYS A 112 -9.05 -24.06 10.72
N VAL A 113 -9.05 -24.56 9.48
CA VAL A 113 -10.21 -25.27 8.94
C VAL A 113 -10.46 -26.56 9.72
N LEU A 114 -9.41 -27.35 9.96
CA LEU A 114 -9.52 -28.60 10.70
C LEU A 114 -9.99 -28.38 12.14
N GLN A 115 -9.47 -27.35 12.82
CA GLN A 115 -9.88 -27.03 14.19
C GLN A 115 -11.30 -26.46 14.28
N ALA A 116 -11.78 -25.77 13.23
CA ALA A 116 -13.16 -25.30 13.20
C ALA A 116 -14.18 -26.44 13.20
N GLN A 117 -13.78 -27.63 12.72
CA GLN A 117 -14.60 -28.85 12.75
C GLN A 117 -14.64 -29.50 14.13
N SER A 118 -13.65 -29.26 15.00
CA SER A 118 -13.51 -29.91 16.31
C SER A 118 -13.99 -29.05 17.50
N GLU A 119 -14.73 -27.97 17.24
CA GLU A 119 -15.31 -27.04 18.23
C GLU A 119 -14.36 -26.28 19.15
N ASN A 120 -13.04 -26.45 19.01
CA ASN A 120 -12.03 -25.83 19.87
C ASN A 120 -11.63 -24.40 19.42
N VAL A 121 -11.14 -23.60 20.39
CA VAL A 121 -10.63 -22.23 20.14
C VAL A 121 -9.24 -22.26 19.50
N PHE A 122 -9.00 -21.43 18.47
CA PHE A 122 -7.72 -21.42 17.72
C PHE A 122 -6.49 -21.02 18.55
N SER A 123 -6.67 -20.36 19.70
CA SER A 123 -5.59 -19.94 20.61
C SER A 123 -4.96 -21.09 21.37
N GLU A 124 -5.63 -22.24 21.46
CA GLU A 124 -5.22 -23.39 22.28
C GLU A 124 -4.53 -24.49 21.45
N CYS A 125 -4.38 -24.30 20.14
CA CYS A 125 -3.74 -25.27 19.25
C CYS A 125 -2.22 -25.04 19.21
N ASN A 126 -1.47 -25.98 19.81
CA ASN A 126 0.00 -25.96 19.88
C ASN A 126 0.65 -25.93 18.49
N GLU A 127 0.09 -26.65 17.53
CA GLU A 127 0.55 -26.73 16.15
C GLU A 127 0.48 -25.35 15.47
N ILE A 128 -0.66 -24.66 15.60
CA ILE A 128 -0.83 -23.31 15.07
C ILE A 128 0.17 -22.34 15.71
N SER A 129 0.41 -22.46 17.02
CA SER A 129 1.37 -21.62 17.73
C SER A 129 2.81 -21.85 17.26
N ARG A 130 3.25 -23.10 17.08
CA ARG A 130 4.56 -23.44 16.51
C ARG A 130 4.74 -22.86 15.10
N LEU A 131 3.75 -23.04 14.22
CA LEU A 131 3.80 -22.49 12.86
C LEU A 131 3.81 -20.96 12.86
N LYS A 132 3.05 -20.29 13.74
CA LYS A 132 3.08 -18.83 13.87
C LYS A 132 4.47 -18.32 14.26
N ASN A 133 5.13 -18.98 15.22
CA ASN A 133 6.47 -18.61 15.65
C ASN A 133 7.47 -18.73 14.50
N ARG A 134 7.46 -19.84 13.76
CA ARG A 134 8.33 -19.98 12.58
C ARG A 134 8.00 -18.97 11.50
N ARG A 135 6.73 -18.77 11.16
CA ARG A 135 6.29 -17.75 10.20
C ARG A 135 6.81 -16.36 10.57
N ASN A 136 6.70 -15.97 11.83
CA ASN A 136 7.17 -14.66 12.29
C ASN A 136 8.69 -14.51 12.11
N LYS A 137 9.47 -15.55 12.43
CA LYS A 137 10.92 -15.57 12.19
C LYS A 137 11.24 -15.33 10.71
N GLU A 138 10.59 -16.06 9.80
CA GLU A 138 10.75 -15.89 8.35
C GLU A 138 10.34 -14.49 7.87
N GLN A 139 9.25 -13.93 8.41
CA GLN A 139 8.82 -12.56 8.08
C GLN A 139 9.86 -11.53 8.49
N THR A 140 10.44 -11.66 9.68
CA THR A 140 11.51 -10.78 10.17
C THR A 140 12.76 -10.87 9.28
N LEU A 141 13.15 -12.08 8.87
CA LEU A 141 14.28 -12.26 7.96
C LEU A 141 14.01 -11.64 6.58
N ALA A 142 12.82 -11.85 6.03
CA ALA A 142 12.40 -11.25 4.76
C ALA A 142 12.33 -9.71 4.80
N GLU A 143 12.10 -9.12 5.98
CA GLU A 143 12.14 -7.67 6.16
C GLU A 143 13.58 -7.16 6.24
N ARG A 144 14.49 -7.90 6.89
CA ARG A 144 15.92 -7.57 6.92
C ARG A 144 16.55 -7.63 5.52
N GLU A 145 16.28 -8.69 4.74
CA GLU A 145 16.77 -8.81 3.36
C GLU A 145 16.39 -7.60 2.50
N ARG A 146 15.15 -7.13 2.64
CA ARG A 146 14.62 -5.96 1.92
C ARG A 146 15.28 -4.64 2.33
N GLN A 147 15.79 -4.54 3.56
CA GLN A 147 16.49 -3.36 4.05
C GLN A 147 17.97 -3.34 3.64
N THR A 148 18.57 -4.51 3.40
CA THR A 148 19.98 -4.65 3.00
C THR A 148 20.21 -4.61 1.50
N SER A 149 19.17 -4.75 0.67
CA SER A 149 19.28 -4.56 -0.77
C SER A 149 19.52 -3.08 -1.07
N VAL A 150 20.78 -2.72 -1.32
CA VAL A 150 21.18 -1.39 -1.82
C VAL A 150 20.57 -1.25 -3.22
N HIS A 151 19.44 -0.53 -3.32
CA HIS A 151 18.87 -0.13 -4.60
C HIS A 151 19.13 1.34 -4.82
N ASP A 152 20.26 1.63 -5.48
CA ASP A 152 20.66 2.96 -5.94
C ASP A 152 19.90 3.37 -7.24
N ASP A 153 18.99 2.51 -7.71
CA ASP A 153 18.41 2.61 -9.06
C ASP A 153 17.18 3.54 -9.14
N GLY A 154 16.56 3.87 -8.00
CA GLY A 154 15.25 4.54 -7.98
C GLY A 154 15.24 5.94 -8.58
N THR A 155 16.23 6.77 -8.24
CA THR A 155 16.36 8.13 -8.79
C THR A 155 16.74 8.12 -10.26
N THR A 156 17.58 7.17 -10.67
CA THR A 156 18.00 6.96 -12.06
C THR A 156 16.80 6.59 -12.93
N ILE A 157 15.98 5.64 -12.48
CA ILE A 157 14.77 5.20 -13.19
C ILE A 157 13.80 6.37 -13.43
N LEU A 158 13.57 7.24 -12.44
CA LEU A 158 12.63 8.36 -12.60
C LEU A 158 13.16 9.44 -13.54
N TRP A 159 14.46 9.76 -13.45
CA TRP A 159 15.10 10.74 -14.34
C TRP A 159 15.10 10.26 -15.80
N GLU A 160 15.43 8.99 -16.02
CA GLU A 160 15.39 8.39 -17.35
C GLU A 160 13.97 8.37 -17.91
N GLN A 161 12.95 8.08 -17.10
CA GLN A 161 11.54 8.19 -17.52
C GLN A 161 11.18 9.58 -18.02
N ARG A 162 11.63 10.62 -17.31
CA ARG A 162 11.41 12.00 -17.74
C ARG A 162 12.09 12.28 -19.07
N LEU A 163 13.36 11.90 -19.22
CA LEU A 163 14.10 12.06 -20.48
C LEU A 163 13.45 11.30 -21.64
N ILE A 164 12.88 10.12 -21.38
CA ILE A 164 12.12 9.32 -22.35
C ILE A 164 10.86 10.07 -22.77
N VAL A 165 10.06 10.55 -21.82
CA VAL A 165 8.83 11.30 -22.12
C VAL A 165 9.15 12.59 -22.88
N ASP A 166 10.20 13.32 -22.49
CA ASP A 166 10.60 14.58 -23.14
C ASP A 166 11.17 14.36 -24.54
N ARG A 167 12.02 13.34 -24.74
CA ARG A 167 12.59 13.00 -26.07
C ARG A 167 11.48 12.62 -27.03
N LEU A 168 10.56 11.79 -26.56
CA LEU A 168 9.54 11.22 -27.41
C LEU A 168 8.37 12.18 -27.65
N TRP A 169 8.15 13.16 -26.76
CA TRP A 169 7.30 14.31 -27.07
C TRP A 169 7.82 15.09 -28.28
N LYS A 170 9.12 15.44 -28.30
CA LYS A 170 9.73 16.19 -29.40
C LYS A 170 9.64 15.49 -30.75
N GLU A 171 9.59 14.15 -30.75
CA GLU A 171 9.41 13.35 -31.97
C GLU A 171 7.96 13.34 -32.48
N THR A 172 6.99 13.72 -31.64
CA THR A 172 5.55 13.63 -31.93
C THR A 172 4.86 15.00 -32.04
N ASP A 173 5.43 16.04 -31.43
CA ASP A 173 4.96 17.42 -31.49
C ASP A 173 5.22 17.99 -32.90
N GLY A 174 4.20 17.92 -33.77
CA GLY A 174 4.24 18.50 -35.12
C GLY A 174 3.79 17.61 -36.28
N GLN A 175 3.39 16.35 -36.05
CA GLN A 175 2.86 15.50 -37.12
C GLN A 175 1.33 15.29 -37.00
N PRO A 176 0.54 15.84 -37.95
CA PRO A 176 -0.92 15.71 -37.95
C PRO A 176 -1.44 14.33 -38.41
N ASP A 177 -0.57 13.45 -38.91
CA ASP A 177 -0.98 12.13 -39.39
C ASP A 177 -1.03 11.09 -38.27
N VAL A 178 -2.24 10.60 -38.02
CA VAL A 178 -2.51 9.55 -37.04
C VAL A 178 -2.04 8.21 -37.61
N SER A 179 -0.74 7.92 -37.50
CA SER A 179 -0.22 6.60 -37.85
C SER A 179 -0.45 5.58 -36.71
N PRO A 180 -0.63 4.28 -37.03
CA PRO A 180 -0.75 3.24 -36.00
C PRO A 180 0.47 3.18 -35.06
N LEU A 181 1.66 3.47 -35.59
CA LEU A 181 2.89 3.49 -34.82
C LEU A 181 2.87 4.64 -33.81
N LEU A 182 2.53 5.84 -34.26
CA LEU A 182 2.40 7.03 -33.41
C LEU A 182 1.38 6.81 -32.30
N ALA A 183 0.20 6.25 -32.62
CA ALA A 183 -0.82 5.93 -31.63
C ALA A 183 -0.31 4.99 -30.52
N LYS A 184 0.45 3.96 -30.88
CA LYS A 184 1.04 3.02 -29.92
C LYS A 184 2.17 3.63 -29.10
N GLU A 185 2.96 4.52 -29.69
CA GLU A 185 4.02 5.26 -28.98
C GLU A 185 3.43 6.28 -27.99
N VAL A 186 2.43 7.07 -28.38
CA VAL A 186 1.75 7.98 -27.44
C VAL A 186 1.10 7.21 -26.28
N GLN A 187 0.57 6.00 -26.53
CA GLN A 187 0.04 5.16 -25.44
C GLN A 187 1.13 4.81 -24.42
N ARG A 188 2.33 4.47 -24.90
CA ARG A 188 3.48 4.16 -24.04
C ARG A 188 3.93 5.37 -23.23
N TYR A 189 3.96 6.57 -23.82
CA TYR A 189 4.36 7.79 -23.11
C TYR A 189 3.36 8.18 -22.05
N THR A 190 2.07 8.07 -22.39
CA THR A 190 1.00 8.32 -21.43
C THR A 190 1.13 7.38 -20.24
N ALA A 191 1.38 6.09 -20.48
CA ALA A 191 1.55 5.11 -19.41
C ALA A 191 2.70 5.45 -18.46
N LEU A 192 3.87 5.86 -18.99
CA LEU A 192 5.01 6.30 -18.15
C LEU A 192 4.72 7.62 -17.44
N ALA A 193 4.11 8.59 -18.13
CA ALA A 193 3.76 9.89 -17.57
C ALA A 193 2.84 9.75 -16.34
N PHE A 194 1.92 8.79 -16.34
CA PHE A 194 1.11 8.48 -15.14
C PHE A 194 1.95 8.05 -13.94
N TYR A 195 3.09 7.38 -14.13
CA TYR A 195 3.97 6.99 -13.02
C TYR A 195 4.91 8.13 -12.55
N SER A 196 5.09 9.17 -13.36
CA SER A 196 5.97 10.31 -13.04
C SER A 196 5.23 11.59 -12.63
N ALA A 197 3.97 11.75 -13.05
CA ALA A 197 3.17 12.97 -12.85
C ALA A 197 1.99 12.80 -11.87
N VAL A 198 1.52 11.57 -11.68
CA VAL A 198 0.52 11.24 -10.68
C VAL A 198 1.26 10.51 -9.57
N PRO A 199 1.08 10.85 -8.27
CA PRO A 199 1.62 10.09 -7.15
C PRO A 199 1.40 8.61 -7.43
N PRO A 200 2.47 7.81 -7.38
CA PRO A 200 2.64 6.75 -8.35
C PRO A 200 1.55 5.74 -8.05
N SER A 201 0.57 5.67 -8.94
CA SER A 201 -0.67 4.93 -8.69
C SER A 201 -0.42 3.43 -8.87
N ARG A 202 -1.26 2.58 -8.27
CA ARG A 202 -1.04 1.11 -8.38
C ARG A 202 -1.32 0.69 -9.81
N SER A 203 -0.74 -0.42 -10.25
CA SER A 203 -1.00 -0.97 -11.58
C SER A 203 -2.49 -1.04 -11.94
N LYS A 204 -3.37 -1.47 -11.02
CA LYS A 204 -4.83 -1.53 -11.25
C LYS A 204 -5.48 -0.14 -11.39
N GLU A 205 -4.91 0.86 -10.71
CA GLU A 205 -5.41 2.24 -10.71
C GLU A 205 -5.15 2.91 -12.07
N ILE A 206 -4.08 2.53 -12.77
CA ILE A 206 -3.70 3.11 -14.08
C ILE A 206 -4.17 2.24 -15.26
N ARG A 207 -3.89 0.93 -15.24
CA ARG A 207 -4.07 0.07 -16.42
C ARG A 207 -5.53 -0.13 -16.85
N LEU A 208 -6.47 0.18 -15.96
CA LEU A 208 -7.92 0.04 -16.16
C LEU A 208 -8.63 1.39 -16.23
N ILE A 209 -7.90 2.49 -16.50
CA ILE A 209 -8.51 3.80 -16.74
C ILE A 209 -9.40 3.75 -17.99
N THR A 210 -10.56 4.40 -17.95
CA THR A 210 -11.47 4.48 -19.09
C THR A 210 -10.99 5.43 -20.18
N ASP A 211 -11.36 5.18 -21.44
CA ASP A 211 -10.98 6.00 -22.60
C ASP A 211 -11.89 7.20 -22.89
N ARG A 212 -12.59 7.69 -21.86
CA ARG A 212 -13.43 8.89 -21.93
C ARG A 212 -13.16 9.82 -20.76
N VAL A 213 -13.25 11.13 -21.02
CA VAL A 213 -13.36 12.15 -19.98
C VAL A 213 -14.82 12.28 -19.59
N LEU A 214 -15.12 12.07 -18.32
CA LEU A 214 -16.47 12.21 -17.78
C LEU A 214 -16.73 13.62 -17.29
N THR A 215 -17.97 14.07 -17.43
CA THR A 215 -18.45 15.23 -16.68
C THR A 215 -18.49 14.91 -15.17
N GLU A 216 -18.55 15.93 -14.32
CA GLU A 216 -18.68 15.72 -12.88
C GLU A 216 -19.91 14.88 -12.50
N ALA A 217 -21.03 15.06 -13.20
CA ALA A 217 -22.25 14.31 -12.96
C ALA A 217 -22.12 12.83 -13.34
N GLU A 218 -21.47 12.53 -14.48
CA GLU A 218 -21.20 11.16 -14.92
C GLU A 218 -20.16 10.48 -14.04
N SER A 219 -19.13 11.24 -13.62
CA SER A 219 -18.09 10.76 -12.72
C SER A 219 -18.71 10.15 -11.48
N LYS A 220 -19.64 10.85 -10.82
CA LYS A 220 -20.36 10.40 -9.61
C LYS A 220 -21.07 9.04 -9.75
N LYS A 221 -21.35 8.59 -10.97
CA LYS A 221 -22.01 7.30 -11.27
C LYS A 221 -21.04 6.21 -11.76
N CYS A 222 -19.82 6.59 -12.15
CA CYS A 222 -18.84 5.65 -12.67
C CYS A 222 -18.09 4.93 -11.54
N MET A 223 -18.03 3.60 -11.58
CA MET A 223 -17.35 2.76 -10.57
C MET A 223 -15.95 2.30 -11.03
N GLN A 224 -15.60 2.56 -12.28
CA GLN A 224 -14.27 2.29 -12.84
C GLN A 224 -13.36 3.50 -12.63
N ASN A 225 -12.05 3.30 -12.72
CA ASN A 225 -11.09 4.41 -12.68
C ASN A 225 -11.21 5.21 -13.98
N HIS A 226 -11.28 6.53 -13.90
CA HIS A 226 -11.58 7.37 -15.08
C HIS A 226 -10.97 8.76 -14.93
N ILE A 227 -10.91 9.49 -16.04
CA ILE A 227 -10.60 10.92 -16.04
C ILE A 227 -11.92 11.69 -16.03
N ALA A 228 -12.03 12.72 -15.23
CA ALA A 228 -13.19 13.61 -15.18
C ALA A 228 -12.76 15.07 -15.34
N LEU A 229 -13.64 15.88 -15.94
CA LEU A 229 -13.51 17.33 -15.94
C LEU A 229 -14.33 17.87 -14.77
N ILE A 230 -13.65 18.30 -13.72
CA ILE A 230 -14.26 18.80 -12.47
C ILE A 230 -13.79 20.24 -12.28
N HIS A 231 -14.73 21.19 -12.20
CA HIS A 231 -14.44 22.63 -12.12
C HIS A 231 -13.41 23.12 -13.17
N GLY A 232 -13.49 22.60 -14.39
CA GLY A 232 -12.57 22.94 -15.48
C GLY A 232 -11.17 22.30 -15.40
N ARG A 233 -10.95 21.39 -14.44
CA ARG A 233 -9.67 20.69 -14.27
C ARG A 233 -9.80 19.20 -14.57
N HIS A 234 -8.76 18.63 -15.17
CA HIS A 234 -8.68 17.19 -15.42
C HIS A 234 -8.30 16.48 -14.13
N VAL A 235 -9.13 15.54 -13.69
CA VAL A 235 -8.97 14.82 -12.43
C VAL A 235 -8.98 13.33 -12.73
N LEU A 236 -7.96 12.60 -12.27
CA LEU A 236 -7.99 11.15 -12.21
C LEU A 236 -8.81 10.73 -10.99
N VAL A 237 -9.95 10.11 -11.24
CA VAL A 237 -10.83 9.57 -10.21
C VAL A 237 -10.57 8.07 -10.06
N VAL A 238 -10.14 7.68 -8.87
CA VAL A 238 -9.82 6.29 -8.53
C VAL A 238 -10.92 5.75 -7.62
N SER A 239 -11.72 4.82 -8.15
CA SER A 239 -12.88 4.23 -7.46
C SER A 239 -12.62 2.80 -6.96
N ASP A 240 -11.61 2.14 -7.51
CA ASP A 240 -11.27 0.75 -7.19
C ASP A 240 -9.82 0.63 -6.69
N TYR A 241 -9.61 0.98 -5.42
CA TYR A 241 -8.32 0.92 -4.74
C TYR A 241 -8.37 0.16 -3.41
N LYS A 242 -7.20 -0.35 -2.99
CA LYS A 242 -7.04 -1.33 -1.89
C LYS A 242 -7.62 -0.88 -0.54
N ASN A 243 -7.70 0.43 -0.30
CA ASN A 243 -8.06 1.03 1.00
C ASN A 243 -9.31 1.93 0.90
N ARG A 244 -10.19 1.73 -0.10
CA ARG A 244 -11.41 2.55 -0.26
C ARG A 244 -12.34 2.53 0.96
N HIS A 245 -12.33 1.45 1.72
CA HIS A 245 -13.19 1.33 2.90
C HIS A 245 -12.68 2.15 4.10
N SER A 246 -11.41 2.56 4.08
CA SER A 246 -10.78 3.34 5.16
C SER A 246 -10.48 4.79 4.75
N ASN A 247 -10.38 5.07 3.45
CA ASN A 247 -9.95 6.37 2.93
C ASN A 247 -11.02 7.05 2.05
N GLY A 248 -12.28 6.61 2.16
CA GLY A 248 -13.40 7.13 1.35
C GLY A 248 -13.68 6.32 0.07
N LEU A 249 -14.89 6.44 -0.45
CA LEU A 249 -15.36 5.65 -1.58
C LEU A 249 -14.66 5.98 -2.91
N ARG A 250 -14.10 7.18 -3.01
CA ARG A 250 -13.48 7.73 -4.22
C ARG A 250 -12.35 8.64 -3.80
N ASP A 251 -11.26 8.56 -4.54
CA ASP A 251 -10.14 9.49 -4.41
C ASP A 251 -9.92 10.21 -5.74
N ALA A 252 -9.56 11.47 -5.67
CA ALA A 252 -9.49 12.40 -6.78
C ALA A 252 -8.11 13.03 -6.82
N ILE A 253 -7.37 12.76 -7.90
CA ILE A 253 -6.04 13.33 -8.10
C ILE A 253 -6.13 14.31 -9.24
N GLU A 254 -5.97 15.59 -8.93
CA GLU A 254 -5.86 16.63 -9.96
C GLU A 254 -4.63 16.35 -10.82
N LEU A 255 -4.83 16.31 -12.14
CA LEU A 255 -3.73 16.22 -13.08
C LEU A 255 -3.15 17.63 -13.24
N PRO A 256 -1.84 17.83 -12.98
CA PRO A 256 -1.22 19.14 -13.01
C PRO A 256 -1.44 19.84 -14.36
N ALA A 257 -2.11 21.00 -14.33
CA ALA A 257 -2.39 21.82 -15.51
C ALA A 257 -1.10 22.44 -16.09
N ASP A 258 -0.10 22.68 -15.25
CA ASP A 258 1.26 23.11 -15.63
C ASP A 258 2.06 21.99 -16.32
N ARG A 259 1.62 20.73 -16.20
CA ARG A 259 2.11 19.59 -16.99
C ARG A 259 1.16 19.25 -18.14
N ASP A 260 0.94 20.25 -18.99
CA ASP A 260 0.22 20.20 -20.27
C ASP A 260 0.36 18.86 -21.03
N MET A 261 1.54 18.22 -20.98
CA MET A 261 1.83 16.98 -21.70
C MET A 261 0.90 15.81 -21.35
N ILE A 262 0.63 15.52 -20.06
CA ILE A 262 -0.18 14.35 -19.72
C ILE A 262 -1.63 14.51 -20.19
N VAL A 263 -2.18 15.71 -20.05
CA VAL A 263 -3.53 16.05 -20.51
C VAL A 263 -3.61 16.01 -22.04
N LYS A 264 -2.61 16.58 -22.73
CA LYS A 264 -2.51 16.52 -24.20
C LYS A 264 -2.43 15.09 -24.71
N TYR A 265 -1.64 14.24 -24.07
CA TYR A 265 -1.55 12.83 -24.42
C TYR A 265 -2.85 12.08 -24.23
N ILE A 266 -3.52 12.28 -23.09
CA ILE A 266 -4.83 11.68 -22.84
C ILE A 266 -5.82 12.12 -23.91
N ALA A 267 -5.86 13.42 -24.23
CA ALA A 267 -6.74 13.95 -25.28
C ALA A 267 -6.44 13.34 -26.65
N TYR A 268 -5.15 13.24 -27.03
CA TYR A 268 -4.73 12.59 -28.27
C TYR A 268 -5.14 11.11 -28.31
N LEU A 269 -4.92 10.36 -27.24
CA LEU A 269 -5.30 8.96 -27.14
C LEU A 269 -6.81 8.76 -27.28
N MET A 270 -7.62 9.74 -26.91
CA MET A 270 -9.08 9.68 -26.99
C MET A 270 -9.64 10.02 -28.37
N LEU A 271 -8.82 10.50 -29.31
CA LEU A 271 -9.26 10.77 -30.68
C LEU A 271 -9.76 9.48 -31.35
N PRO A 272 -10.94 9.47 -31.98
CA PRO A 272 -11.51 8.25 -32.57
C PRO A 272 -10.58 7.52 -33.55
N ALA A 273 -9.84 8.28 -34.37
CA ALA A 273 -8.86 7.73 -35.31
C ALA A 273 -7.69 7.03 -34.57
N VAL A 274 -7.20 7.61 -33.48
CA VAL A 274 -6.13 7.03 -32.64
C VAL A 274 -6.66 5.79 -31.91
N ARG A 275 -7.88 5.86 -31.37
CA ARG A 275 -8.55 4.74 -30.69
C ARG A 275 -8.67 3.52 -31.58
N ALA A 276 -9.07 3.69 -32.84
CA ALA A 276 -9.19 2.61 -33.82
C ALA A 276 -7.88 1.83 -34.02
N HIS A 277 -6.74 2.50 -33.97
CA HIS A 277 -5.43 1.85 -34.03
C HIS A 277 -5.01 1.19 -32.71
N ILE A 278 -5.46 1.75 -31.58
CA ILE A 278 -5.12 1.23 -30.25
C ILE A 278 -5.92 -0.03 -29.91
N ASN A 279 -7.23 -0.01 -30.12
CA ASN A 279 -8.14 -1.11 -29.82
C ASN A 279 -8.18 -2.17 -30.94
N SER A 280 -7.50 -1.93 -32.06
CA SER A 280 -7.50 -2.82 -33.23
C SER A 280 -8.92 -3.18 -33.71
N GLY A 281 -9.85 -2.21 -33.64
CA GLY A 281 -11.27 -2.39 -33.99
C GLY A 281 -12.14 -3.05 -32.93
N LYS A 282 -11.60 -3.38 -31.74
CA LYS A 282 -12.38 -3.97 -30.63
C LYS A 282 -13.18 -2.92 -29.87
N GLN A 283 -14.37 -3.30 -29.42
CA GLN A 283 -15.24 -2.43 -28.62
C GLN A 283 -15.02 -2.65 -27.13
N HIS A 284 -14.32 -1.73 -26.47
CA HIS A 284 -14.23 -1.61 -25.02
C HIS A 284 -13.81 -0.19 -24.66
N GLY A 285 -14.11 0.25 -23.43
CA GLY A 285 -13.87 1.62 -22.98
C GLY A 285 -12.60 1.82 -22.16
N PHE A 286 -11.47 1.22 -22.54
CA PHE A 286 -10.22 1.25 -21.75
C PHE A 286 -9.12 2.04 -22.44
N LEU A 287 -8.49 2.97 -21.74
CA LEU A 287 -7.46 3.86 -22.29
C LEU A 287 -6.24 3.08 -22.79
N PHE A 288 -5.78 2.09 -22.03
CA PHE A 288 -4.58 1.31 -22.33
C PHE A 288 -4.89 -0.10 -22.84
N CYS A 289 -4.29 -0.47 -23.97
CA CYS A 289 -4.52 -1.75 -24.63
C CYS A 289 -3.22 -2.49 -24.96
N LYS A 290 -3.32 -3.81 -24.98
CA LYS A 290 -2.30 -4.73 -25.49
C LYS A 290 -2.08 -4.53 -26.99
N ARG A 291 -1.05 -5.21 -27.53
CA ARG A 291 -0.75 -5.19 -28.97
C ARG A 291 -1.94 -5.65 -29.82
N ASN A 292 -2.70 -6.61 -29.32
CA ASN A 292 -3.88 -7.18 -29.97
C ASN A 292 -5.19 -6.40 -29.71
N GLY A 293 -5.10 -5.23 -29.08
CA GLY A 293 -6.25 -4.38 -28.75
C GLY A 293 -6.98 -4.72 -27.45
N ASP A 294 -6.65 -5.83 -26.76
CA ASP A 294 -7.35 -6.19 -25.51
C ASP A 294 -6.88 -5.34 -24.32
N PRO A 295 -7.72 -5.08 -23.31
CA PRO A 295 -7.32 -4.35 -22.11
C PRO A 295 -6.33 -5.12 -21.23
N PHE A 296 -5.55 -4.39 -20.44
CA PHE A 296 -4.60 -4.97 -19.47
C PHE A 296 -5.29 -5.42 -18.17
N GLU A 297 -6.14 -6.45 -18.24
CA GLU A 297 -6.83 -6.98 -17.05
C GLU A 297 -5.83 -7.57 -16.04
N ASN A 298 -4.79 -8.25 -16.54
CA ASN A 298 -3.77 -8.92 -15.75
C ASN A 298 -2.59 -7.97 -15.39
N ALA A 299 -2.20 -7.98 -14.11
CA ALA A 299 -1.08 -7.17 -13.60
C ALA A 299 0.30 -7.58 -14.17
N GLY A 300 0.47 -8.87 -14.48
CA GLY A 300 1.70 -9.41 -15.06
C GLY A 300 1.91 -8.90 -16.49
N GLU A 301 0.86 -8.90 -17.31
CA GLU A 301 0.91 -8.36 -18.68
C GLU A 301 1.27 -6.87 -18.68
N TRP A 302 0.67 -6.09 -17.79
CA TRP A 302 1.02 -4.68 -17.59
C TRP A 302 2.48 -4.50 -17.14
N SER A 303 2.96 -5.36 -16.24
CA SER A 303 4.34 -5.28 -15.75
C SER A 303 5.35 -5.64 -16.85
N MET A 304 5.05 -6.62 -17.70
CA MET A 304 5.89 -6.94 -18.86
C MET A 304 5.90 -5.79 -19.88
N PHE A 305 4.75 -5.15 -20.10
CA PHE A 305 4.65 -3.96 -20.94
C PHE A 305 5.54 -2.82 -20.42
N LEU A 306 5.47 -2.50 -19.13
CA LEU A 306 6.33 -1.48 -18.51
C LEU A 306 7.81 -1.88 -18.54
N ALA A 307 8.14 -3.13 -18.21
CA ALA A 307 9.51 -3.61 -18.21
C ALA A 307 10.13 -3.53 -19.61
N SER A 308 9.40 -3.94 -20.65
CA SER A 308 9.86 -3.83 -22.03
C SER A 308 10.06 -2.38 -22.45
N LEU A 309 9.17 -1.48 -22.01
CA LEU A 309 9.24 -0.06 -22.35
C LEU A 309 10.44 0.61 -21.69
N VAL A 310 10.64 0.41 -20.39
CA VAL A 310 11.78 0.99 -19.66
C VAL A 310 13.09 0.39 -20.19
N ASN A 311 13.18 -0.94 -20.31
CA ASN A 311 14.39 -1.61 -20.80
C ASN A 311 14.80 -1.15 -22.21
N LYS A 312 13.84 -0.93 -23.12
CA LYS A 312 14.14 -0.44 -24.48
C LYS A 312 14.90 0.89 -24.46
N HIS A 313 14.59 1.77 -23.51
CA HIS A 313 15.11 3.13 -23.50
C HIS A 313 16.21 3.38 -22.47
N THR A 314 16.31 2.54 -21.43
CA THR A 314 17.27 2.70 -20.33
C THR A 314 18.23 1.51 -20.18
N GLY A 315 17.92 0.36 -20.77
CA GLY A 315 18.64 -0.88 -20.54
C GLY A 315 18.39 -1.52 -19.18
N ILE A 316 17.48 -0.97 -18.35
CA ILE A 316 17.13 -1.54 -17.04
C ILE A 316 16.04 -2.61 -17.22
N PRO A 317 16.32 -3.90 -16.95
CA PRO A 317 15.35 -4.96 -17.11
C PRO A 317 14.38 -5.05 -15.92
N ASN A 318 13.26 -5.76 -16.11
CA ASN A 318 12.33 -6.20 -15.06
C ASN A 318 11.70 -5.08 -14.20
N VAL A 319 11.57 -3.88 -14.76
CA VAL A 319 10.95 -2.76 -14.06
C VAL A 319 9.44 -2.94 -13.92
N SER A 320 8.97 -3.12 -12.69
CA SER A 320 7.55 -3.30 -12.36
C SER A 320 6.87 -1.99 -11.98
N SER A 321 5.54 -1.95 -12.02
CA SER A 321 4.75 -0.82 -11.50
C SER A 321 5.11 -0.45 -10.06
N ASN A 322 5.49 -1.41 -9.22
CA ASN A 322 5.91 -1.12 -7.85
C ASN A 322 7.31 -0.52 -7.82
N ALA A 323 8.25 -0.99 -8.65
CA ALA A 323 9.58 -0.39 -8.77
C ALA A 323 9.48 1.09 -9.15
N LEU A 324 8.55 1.45 -10.05
CA LEU A 324 8.28 2.85 -10.39
C LEU A 324 7.72 3.66 -9.23
N ARG A 325 6.85 3.05 -8.41
CA ARG A 325 6.36 3.67 -7.18
C ARG A 325 7.49 3.94 -6.19
N HIS A 326 8.38 2.97 -6.01
CA HIS A 326 9.57 3.13 -5.16
C HIS A 326 10.49 4.22 -5.67
N ALA A 327 10.83 4.20 -6.97
CA ALA A 327 11.64 5.21 -7.63
C ALA A 327 11.12 6.64 -7.36
N PHE A 328 9.82 6.85 -7.56
CA PHE A 328 9.17 8.13 -7.27
C PHE A 328 9.31 8.54 -5.79
N THR A 329 8.97 7.65 -4.85
CA THR A 329 9.07 7.97 -3.42
C THR A 329 10.49 8.27 -2.99
N THR A 330 11.46 7.51 -3.48
CA THR A 330 12.88 7.71 -3.19
C THR A 330 13.35 9.07 -3.72
N HIS A 331 12.93 9.45 -4.93
CA HIS A 331 13.25 10.76 -5.50
C HIS A 331 12.66 11.92 -4.68
N VAL A 332 11.38 11.81 -4.30
CA VAL A 332 10.74 12.83 -3.45
C VAL A 332 11.42 12.95 -2.09
N GLU A 333 11.85 11.83 -1.49
CA GLU A 333 12.57 11.82 -0.22
C GLU A 333 14.01 12.34 -0.32
N SER A 334 14.64 12.24 -1.49
CA SER A 334 16.02 12.70 -1.74
C SER A 334 16.11 14.12 -2.28
N ALA A 335 15.00 14.73 -2.70
CA ALA A 335 14.95 16.07 -3.25
C ALA A 335 15.60 17.12 -2.30
N PRO A 336 16.59 17.90 -2.77
CA PRO A 336 17.27 18.92 -1.96
C PRO A 336 16.41 20.17 -1.70
N ASP A 337 15.47 20.50 -2.59
CA ASP A 337 14.82 21.81 -2.66
C ASP A 337 13.38 21.86 -2.11
N ALA A 338 12.95 20.82 -1.39
CA ALA A 338 11.65 20.82 -0.73
C ALA A 338 11.69 21.74 0.50
N GLY A 339 11.09 22.93 0.41
CA GLY A 339 11.07 23.93 1.49
C GLY A 339 10.67 23.36 2.86
N ASP A 340 9.60 22.55 2.89
CA ASP A 340 9.21 21.75 4.05
C ASP A 340 9.17 20.25 3.69
N ARG A 341 10.21 19.54 4.11
CA ARG A 341 10.36 18.10 3.88
C ARG A 341 9.33 17.25 4.62
N ILE A 342 8.80 17.72 5.74
CA ILE A 342 7.80 16.99 6.52
C ILE A 342 6.47 17.06 5.77
N LEU A 343 6.03 18.26 5.45
CA LEU A 343 4.79 18.47 4.70
C LEU A 343 4.80 17.76 3.33
N LEU A 344 5.95 17.76 2.64
CA LEU A 344 6.09 17.03 1.36
C LEU A 344 5.95 15.51 1.55
N ARG A 345 6.52 14.95 2.62
CA ARG A 345 6.39 13.52 2.94
C ARG A 345 4.96 13.15 3.28
N GLU A 346 4.30 13.96 4.10
CA GLU A 346 2.90 13.76 4.47
C GLU A 346 1.98 13.86 3.26
N SER A 347 2.16 14.89 2.43
CA SER A 347 1.43 15.07 1.18
C SER A 347 1.64 13.90 0.23
N THR A 348 2.86 13.37 0.14
CA THR A 348 3.18 12.20 -0.68
C THR A 348 2.53 10.93 -0.15
N ALA A 349 2.55 10.73 1.18
CA ALA A 349 1.89 9.61 1.84
C ALA A 349 0.39 9.61 1.54
N TYR A 350 -0.23 10.78 1.73
CA TYR A 350 -1.63 11.02 1.47
C TYR A 350 -1.99 10.73 0.02
N ALA A 351 -1.23 11.30 -0.93
CA ALA A 351 -1.47 11.12 -2.35
C ALA A 351 -1.24 9.67 -2.83
N MET A 352 -0.39 8.89 -2.14
CA MET A 352 -0.23 7.45 -2.38
C MET A 352 -1.27 6.58 -1.66
N ARG A 353 -2.18 7.19 -0.88
CA ARG A 353 -3.19 6.54 -0.04
C ARG A 353 -2.56 5.63 1.02
N HIS A 354 -1.46 6.10 1.61
CA HIS A 354 -0.70 5.43 2.67
C HIS A 354 -0.69 6.26 3.95
N THR A 355 -0.48 5.60 5.09
CA THR A 355 0.03 6.29 6.27
C THR A 355 1.52 6.56 6.09
N ILE A 356 2.03 7.60 6.76
CA ILE A 356 3.46 7.92 6.77
C ILE A 356 4.29 6.69 7.19
N ARG A 357 3.81 5.95 8.20
CA ARG A 357 4.44 4.71 8.67
C ARG A 357 4.50 3.63 7.60
N VAL A 358 3.42 3.37 6.88
CA VAL A 358 3.40 2.39 5.79
C VAL A 358 4.34 2.82 4.67
N GLN A 359 4.39 4.13 4.37
CA GLN A 359 5.30 4.66 3.37
C GLN A 359 6.76 4.47 3.80
N GLN A 360 7.11 4.81 5.03
CA GLN A 360 8.45 4.62 5.58
C GLN A 360 8.86 3.14 5.68
N GLN A 361 7.95 2.26 6.08
CA GLN A 361 8.26 0.82 6.18
C GLN A 361 8.44 0.18 4.80
N THR A 362 7.65 0.62 3.83
CA THR A 362 7.62 -0.04 2.51
C THR A 362 8.61 0.59 1.55
N TYR A 363 8.78 1.91 1.53
CA TYR A 363 9.45 2.63 0.45
C TYR A 363 10.73 3.40 0.87
N ASN A 364 10.97 3.58 2.18
CA ASN A 364 12.20 4.22 2.64
C ASN A 364 13.34 3.20 2.72
N ASN A 365 14.19 3.22 1.70
CA ASN A 365 15.34 2.32 1.58
C ASN A 365 16.58 2.79 2.36
N ALA A 366 16.54 3.96 3.03
CA ALA A 366 17.69 4.44 3.78
C ALA A 366 17.98 3.50 4.95
N SER A 367 19.23 3.06 5.07
CA SER A 367 19.72 2.30 6.22
C SER A 367 19.54 3.11 7.51
N PRO A 368 19.50 2.45 8.70
CA PRO A 368 19.44 3.16 9.98
C PRO A 368 20.55 4.22 10.14
N ILE A 369 21.73 3.97 9.56
CA ILE A 369 22.89 4.88 9.59
C ILE A 369 22.63 6.09 8.69
N GLU A 370 22.13 5.90 7.47
CA GLU A 370 21.79 7.01 6.57
C GLU A 370 20.63 7.85 7.09
N ARG A 371 19.65 7.23 7.76
CA ARG A 371 18.56 7.95 8.43
C ARG A 371 19.10 8.86 9.53
N LYS A 372 20.02 8.34 10.35
CA LYS A 372 20.72 9.14 11.38
C LYS A 372 21.56 10.24 10.75
N ARG A 373 22.36 9.94 9.73
CA ARG A 373 23.19 10.93 9.02
C ARG A 373 22.35 12.05 8.42
N LYS A 374 21.27 11.72 7.71
CA LYS A 374 20.34 12.70 7.13
C LYS A 374 19.66 13.57 8.20
N ALA A 375 19.31 13.00 9.36
CA ALA A 375 18.75 13.75 10.48
C ALA A 375 19.78 14.76 11.05
N VAL A 376 21.03 14.33 11.20
CA VAL A 376 22.14 15.19 11.66
C VAL A 376 22.47 16.26 10.62
N GLU A 377 22.52 15.93 9.32
CA GLU A 377 22.71 16.89 8.23
C GLU A 377 21.58 17.92 8.16
N PHE A 378 20.32 17.49 8.33
CA PHE A 378 19.18 18.39 8.39
C PHE A 378 19.27 19.33 9.60
N ALA A 379 19.60 18.82 10.79
CA ALA A 379 19.82 19.65 11.98
C ALA A 379 20.97 20.65 11.76
N GLY A 380 22.07 20.21 11.13
CA GLY A 380 23.20 21.07 10.78
C GLY A 380 22.87 22.14 9.73
N GLN A 381 22.05 21.81 8.72
CA GLN A 381 21.58 22.77 7.71
C GLN A 381 20.57 23.77 8.28
N ALA A 382 19.67 23.32 9.15
CA ALA A 382 18.76 24.19 9.89
C ALA A 382 19.56 25.17 10.77
N PHE A 383 20.57 24.67 11.49
CA PHE A 383 21.51 25.48 12.26
C PHE A 383 22.25 26.49 11.38
N LYS A 384 22.80 26.06 10.23
CA LYS A 384 23.48 26.96 9.28
C LYS A 384 22.56 28.04 8.71
N ARG A 385 21.30 27.71 8.39
CA ARG A 385 20.31 28.68 7.92
C ARG A 385 19.96 29.71 8.99
N ILE A 386 19.90 29.29 10.25
CA ILE A 386 19.65 30.18 11.41
C ILE A 386 20.86 31.10 11.66
N VAL A 387 22.09 30.57 11.57
CA VAL A 387 23.32 31.31 11.88
C VAL A 387 23.81 32.20 10.73
N CYS A 388 23.64 31.78 9.47
CA CYS A 388 24.16 32.52 8.31
C CYS A 388 23.18 33.55 7.72
N ALA A 389 21.88 33.46 8.01
CA ALA A 389 20.89 34.39 7.45
C ALA A 389 20.69 35.67 8.26
N ASN A 390 21.01 35.67 9.55
CA ASN A 390 20.99 36.85 10.43
C ASN A 390 22.07 36.63 11.49
N GLY A 391 23.00 37.58 11.65
CA GLY A 391 23.95 37.55 12.78
C GLY A 391 23.18 37.27 14.06
N LEU A 392 23.68 36.32 14.87
CA LEU A 392 23.01 35.70 16.02
C LEU A 392 21.86 36.57 16.52
N PRO A 393 20.60 36.32 16.08
CA PRO A 393 19.49 36.88 16.80
C PRO A 393 19.64 36.33 18.22
N ALA A 394 19.37 37.18 19.22
CA ALA A 394 19.18 36.71 20.58
C ALA A 394 18.34 35.42 20.49
N VAL A 395 18.82 34.36 21.14
CA VAL A 395 18.12 33.07 21.13
C VAL A 395 16.79 33.29 21.86
N GLU A 396 15.79 33.75 21.13
CA GLU A 396 14.42 33.43 21.42
C GLU A 396 14.29 31.97 21.00
N SER A 397 14.19 31.12 22.02
CA SER A 397 13.75 29.75 21.90
C SER A 397 12.57 29.72 20.94
N ARG A 398 12.75 29.16 19.74
CA ARG A 398 11.60 28.79 18.92
C ARG A 398 10.89 27.67 19.66
N GLU A 399 9.93 28.07 20.48
CA GLU A 399 8.98 27.21 21.14
C GLU A 399 8.30 26.31 20.12
N PHE A 400 8.23 25.05 20.48
CA PHE A 400 7.44 24.04 19.81
C PHE A 400 5.97 24.46 19.88
N THR A 401 5.45 25.06 18.79
CA THR A 401 4.08 25.55 18.74
C THR A 401 3.16 24.48 18.16
N VAL A 402 2.23 23.99 18.97
CA VAL A 402 1.19 23.05 18.53
C VAL A 402 0.13 23.82 17.75
N PRO A 403 -0.22 23.40 16.51
CA PRO A 403 -1.14 24.16 15.68
C PRO A 403 -2.58 24.12 16.21
N ILE A 404 -3.30 25.24 16.05
CA ILE A 404 -4.75 25.30 16.33
C ILE A 404 -5.45 24.28 15.43
N GLY A 405 -6.29 23.45 16.04
CA GLY A 405 -7.01 22.34 15.40
C GLY A 405 -6.34 20.98 15.55
N ALA A 406 -5.10 20.92 16.06
CA ALA A 406 -4.38 19.69 16.32
C ALA A 406 -5.07 18.80 17.35
N LEU A 407 -4.98 17.48 17.13
CA LEU A 407 -5.27 16.48 18.16
C LEU A 407 -4.01 16.27 19.02
N VAL A 408 -4.22 16.21 20.34
CA VAL A 408 -3.16 16.04 21.33
C VAL A 408 -3.56 15.01 22.38
N GLY A 409 -2.56 14.36 22.99
CA GLY A 409 -2.71 13.49 24.15
C GLY A 409 -2.33 14.23 25.41
N MET A 410 -2.98 13.99 26.54
CA MET A 410 -2.70 14.73 27.79
C MET A 410 -3.14 13.93 29.02
N ARG A 411 -2.76 14.36 30.23
CA ARG A 411 -3.37 13.88 31.47
C ARG A 411 -4.63 14.68 31.79
N LEU A 412 -5.73 13.98 32.04
CA LEU A 412 -6.97 14.55 32.55
C LEU A 412 -6.77 15.07 33.98
N SER A 413 -7.68 15.92 34.46
CA SER A 413 -7.70 16.37 35.87
C SER A 413 -7.88 15.22 36.87
N THR A 414 -8.36 14.06 36.42
CA THR A 414 -8.46 12.82 37.22
C THR A 414 -7.13 12.07 37.33
N GLY A 415 -6.11 12.46 36.56
CA GLY A 415 -4.81 11.78 36.48
C GLY A 415 -4.70 10.74 35.35
N ASP A 416 -5.83 10.35 34.76
CA ASP A 416 -5.89 9.40 33.66
C ASP A 416 -5.39 9.99 32.33
N PRO A 417 -4.85 9.18 31.40
CA PRO A 417 -4.56 9.64 30.05
C PRO A 417 -5.86 9.99 29.30
N GLY A 418 -5.78 10.98 28.42
CA GLY A 418 -6.89 11.43 27.61
C GLY A 418 -6.42 12.13 26.34
N PHE A 419 -7.39 12.58 25.55
CA PHE A 419 -7.17 13.29 24.30
C PHE A 419 -7.82 14.68 24.34
N GLY A 420 -7.44 15.54 23.40
CA GLY A 420 -8.07 16.84 23.23
C GLY A 420 -7.74 17.48 21.90
N LYS A 421 -8.40 18.61 21.63
CA LYS A 421 -8.20 19.40 20.42
C LYS A 421 -7.75 20.80 20.80
N VAL A 422 -6.65 21.23 20.21
CA VAL A 422 -6.15 22.60 20.43
C VAL A 422 -7.09 23.57 19.74
N ILE A 423 -7.60 24.53 20.48
CA ILE A 423 -8.50 25.57 19.94
C ILE A 423 -7.92 26.97 20.07
N ARG A 424 -6.98 27.16 20.99
CA ARG A 424 -6.31 28.44 21.21
C ARG A 424 -4.95 28.22 21.86
N VAL A 425 -3.97 29.02 21.49
CA VAL A 425 -2.61 29.03 22.06
C VAL A 425 -2.36 30.45 22.58
N GLU A 426 -1.92 30.60 23.82
CA GLU A 426 -1.66 31.91 24.46
C GLU A 426 -0.28 31.94 25.12
N GLY A 427 0.76 32.31 24.36
CA GLY A 427 2.15 32.21 24.83
C GLY A 427 2.57 30.74 25.01
N ASP A 428 3.37 30.44 26.03
CA ASP A 428 3.81 29.09 26.41
C ASP A 428 2.66 28.20 26.96
N ASP A 429 1.56 28.86 27.38
CA ASP A 429 0.34 28.22 27.87
C ASP A 429 -0.59 27.86 26.70
N ILE A 430 -0.90 26.57 26.53
CA ILE A 430 -1.83 26.10 25.50
C ILE A 430 -3.24 25.97 26.10
N LEU A 431 -4.17 26.82 25.67
CA LEU A 431 -5.57 26.70 26.05
C LEU A 431 -6.25 25.60 25.24
N THR A 432 -6.22 24.38 25.78
CA THR A 432 -6.66 23.17 25.09
C THR A 432 -8.12 22.81 25.45
N LEU A 433 -9.06 22.82 24.48
CA LEU A 433 -10.37 22.21 24.73
C LEU A 433 -10.17 20.70 24.92
N LEU A 434 -10.40 20.24 26.15
CA LEU A 434 -10.31 18.85 26.56
C LEU A 434 -11.52 18.10 26.06
N LEU A 435 -11.38 17.04 25.29
CA LEU A 435 -12.49 16.12 25.03
C LEU A 435 -11.88 14.73 25.11
N VAL A 436 -12.03 13.98 26.21
CA VAL A 436 -13.26 13.24 26.55
C VAL A 436 -13.19 12.65 27.98
N PRO A 437 -14.25 12.72 28.81
CA PRO A 437 -14.36 11.97 30.08
C PRO A 437 -14.85 10.52 29.90
N ASP A 438 -15.40 10.16 28.73
CA ASP A 438 -16.01 8.87 28.47
C ASP A 438 -15.50 8.25 27.15
N VAL A 439 -14.23 7.84 27.16
CA VAL A 439 -13.62 7.16 26.01
C VAL A 439 -14.22 5.76 25.93
N ARG A 440 -15.31 5.63 25.18
CA ARG A 440 -15.93 4.32 24.95
C ARG A 440 -15.16 3.58 23.87
N GLU A 441 -14.55 2.47 24.25
CA GLU A 441 -13.96 1.53 23.31
C GLU A 441 -15.10 0.94 22.48
N GLN A 442 -15.17 1.29 21.19
CA GLN A 442 -16.14 0.73 20.27
C GLN A 442 -15.42 -0.14 19.25
N GLU A 443 -15.91 -1.36 19.02
CA GLU A 443 -15.46 -2.18 17.90
C GLU A 443 -15.86 -1.48 16.60
N VAL A 444 -14.88 -0.83 15.95
CA VAL A 444 -15.01 -0.37 14.57
C VAL A 444 -14.51 -1.49 13.66
N ASP A 445 -15.12 -1.59 12.49
CA ASP A 445 -15.03 -2.73 11.58
C ASP A 445 -13.57 -2.97 11.07
N GLY A 446 -12.73 -3.67 11.84
CA GLY A 446 -11.31 -3.87 11.56
C GLY A 446 -10.47 -4.28 12.79
N PRO A 447 -9.13 -4.38 12.68
CA PRO A 447 -8.23 -4.63 13.81
C PRO A 447 -7.88 -3.36 14.61
N GLN A 448 -8.47 -2.22 14.28
CA GLN A 448 -8.24 -0.94 14.94
C GLN A 448 -9.36 -0.70 15.95
N ARG A 449 -8.96 -0.31 17.17
CA ARG A 449 -9.86 0.22 18.20
C ARG A 449 -10.05 1.69 17.88
N ALA A 450 -11.29 2.15 17.74
CA ALA A 450 -11.57 3.58 17.69
C ALA A 450 -12.10 4.01 19.04
N TYR A 451 -11.62 5.16 19.49
CA TYR A 451 -12.09 5.82 20.70
C TYR A 451 -13.09 6.89 20.28
N VAL A 452 -14.36 6.73 20.64
CA VAL A 452 -15.42 7.71 20.33
C VAL A 452 -15.38 8.83 21.34
N ALA A 453 -15.42 10.06 20.85
CA ALA A 453 -15.17 11.25 21.64
C ALA A 453 -16.29 12.29 21.54
N ASP A 454 -17.03 12.53 22.63
CA ASP A 454 -18.03 13.61 22.72
C ASP A 454 -17.41 14.90 23.29
N LEU A 455 -17.85 16.02 22.72
CA LEU A 455 -17.16 17.29 22.73
C LEU A 455 -17.75 18.30 23.77
N SER A 456 -17.71 18.03 25.09
CA SER A 456 -18.35 18.84 26.14
C SER A 456 -17.54 19.81 27.07
N THR A 457 -16.23 19.68 27.30
CA THR A 457 -15.54 20.35 28.45
C THR A 457 -14.29 21.17 28.07
N LEU A 458 -13.99 22.29 28.75
CA LEU A 458 -12.82 23.15 28.45
C LEU A 458 -11.78 23.10 29.59
N MET A 459 -10.50 22.95 29.23
CA MET A 459 -9.38 22.93 30.20
C MET A 459 -8.19 23.75 29.69
N ARG A 460 -7.18 23.98 30.54
CA ARG A 460 -5.91 24.64 30.17
C ARG A 460 -4.76 23.70 30.46
N LYS A 461 -3.82 23.56 29.53
CA LYS A 461 -2.67 22.66 29.64
C LYS A 461 -1.39 23.33 29.14
N ALA A 462 -0.31 23.18 29.89
CA ALA A 462 0.99 23.65 29.44
C ALA A 462 1.46 22.80 28.25
N SER A 463 2.33 23.37 27.40
CA SER A 463 2.81 22.74 26.18
C SER A 463 3.66 21.48 26.41
N ASP A 464 4.25 21.34 27.59
CA ASP A 464 5.01 20.19 28.06
C ASP A 464 4.13 19.10 28.70
N GLU A 465 2.87 19.40 29.02
CA GLU A 465 1.89 18.45 29.55
C GLU A 465 1.08 17.73 28.46
N ILE A 466 1.42 17.97 27.20
CA ILE A 466 0.72 17.41 26.04
C ILE A 466 1.66 16.63 25.11
N ILE A 467 1.10 15.63 24.45
CA ILE A 467 1.75 14.87 23.39
C ILE A 467 1.15 15.30 22.07
N TYR A 468 2.01 15.78 21.18
CA TYR A 468 1.68 16.07 19.80
C TYR A 468 2.74 15.45 18.87
N PRO A 469 2.33 14.81 17.75
CA PRO A 469 0.96 14.65 17.26
C PRO A 469 0.23 13.44 17.85
N VAL A 470 -1.10 13.55 17.93
CA VAL A 470 -2.02 12.40 18.10
C VAL A 470 -2.73 12.11 16.78
N ASP A 471 -2.75 10.84 16.39
CA ASP A 471 -3.36 10.39 15.15
C ASP A 471 -4.87 10.19 15.32
N GLY A 472 -5.67 10.83 14.47
CA GLY A 472 -7.11 10.60 14.40
C GLY A 472 -7.80 11.24 13.20
N ILE A 473 -8.99 10.77 12.86
CA ILE A 473 -9.83 11.28 11.76
C ILE A 473 -11.17 11.74 12.31
N TYR A 474 -11.66 12.91 11.91
CA TYR A 474 -13.02 13.33 12.24
C TYR A 474 -14.04 12.66 11.32
N ASN A 475 -15.01 11.95 11.88
CA ASN A 475 -16.13 11.36 11.16
C ASN A 475 -17.30 12.36 11.18
N SER A 476 -17.43 13.16 10.12
CA SER A 476 -18.45 14.22 10.01
C SER A 476 -19.89 13.71 9.97
N GLU A 477 -20.12 12.48 9.48
CA GLU A 477 -21.46 11.87 9.45
C GLU A 477 -21.93 11.44 10.83
N LYS A 478 -21.00 11.06 11.71
CA LYS A 478 -21.29 10.54 13.05
C LYS A 478 -20.97 11.51 14.19
N GLY A 479 -20.31 12.63 13.89
CA GLY A 479 -20.04 13.71 14.83
C GLY A 479 -18.88 13.47 15.81
N PHE A 480 -18.02 12.46 15.59
CA PHE A 480 -16.94 12.10 16.53
C PHE A 480 -15.58 11.91 15.85
N TYR A 481 -14.50 11.92 16.66
CA TYR A 481 -13.15 11.58 16.21
C TYR A 481 -12.88 10.07 16.32
N GLU A 482 -12.32 9.46 15.28
CA GLU A 482 -11.75 8.12 15.28
C GLU A 482 -10.25 8.23 15.55
N LEU A 483 -9.83 7.98 16.79
CA LEU A 483 -8.43 8.09 17.21
C LEU A 483 -7.67 6.77 17.01
N PHE A 484 -6.46 6.85 16.49
CA PHE A 484 -5.58 5.70 16.23
C PHE A 484 -4.44 5.57 17.25
N THR A 485 -4.03 6.67 17.89
CA THR A 485 -3.14 6.63 19.05
C THR A 485 -3.88 5.98 20.22
N ARG A 486 -3.22 5.07 20.95
CA ARG A 486 -3.85 4.36 22.06
C ARG A 486 -3.67 5.09 23.38
N LEU A 487 -4.65 4.97 24.28
CA LEU A 487 -4.56 5.56 25.63
C LEU A 487 -3.36 5.06 26.44
N ASP A 488 -2.98 3.78 26.30
CA ASP A 488 -1.79 3.22 26.95
C ASP A 488 -0.47 3.77 26.40
N GLU A 489 -0.47 4.20 25.14
CA GLU A 489 0.66 4.88 24.50
C GLU A 489 0.77 6.33 24.99
N VAL A 490 -0.36 7.03 25.10
CA VAL A 490 -0.43 8.36 25.71
C VAL A 490 0.09 8.32 27.16
N ASP A 491 -0.35 7.37 27.98
CA ASP A 491 0.11 7.27 29.37
C ASP A 491 1.61 6.97 29.48
N ARG A 492 2.18 6.19 28.55
CA ARG A 492 3.63 5.93 28.52
C ARG A 492 4.45 7.15 28.13
N LEU A 493 3.94 7.96 27.21
CA LEU A 493 4.66 9.12 26.68
C LEU A 493 4.53 10.35 27.59
N LEU A 494 3.54 10.37 28.49
CA LEU A 494 3.38 11.39 29.54
C LEU A 494 4.13 11.06 30.85
N LYS A 495 4.83 9.91 30.91
CA LYS A 495 5.70 9.51 32.03
C LYS A 495 7.15 9.76 31.65
#